data_AF-F7S5C4-F1
#
_entry.id   AF-F7S5C4-F1
#
_cell.length_a   1.000
_cell.length_b   1.000
_cell.length_c   1.000
_cell.angle_alpha   90.00
_cell.angle_beta   90.00
_cell.angle_gamma   90.00
#
_symmetry.space_group_name_H-M   'P 1'
#
loop_
_entity.id
_entity.type
_entity.pdbx_description
1 polymer ?
#
loop_
_entity_poly.entity_id
_entity_poly.type
_entity_poly.pdbx_seq_one_letter_code
_entity_poly.pdbx_strand_id
1 'polypeptide(L)'
;LIPGAAPHRPEKRWPAENFGALAAGLDLPSVVLGTASEAPLAAAIAARAPRTLDLTGRTTIPQLAGTLARASLAIGNDTGPMHLAAALGVRSVVLFGGASDPALTAPRAPDGGWPAILRRPDLAALSVADVAAAAQDGHNDASSPP
;
A
#
# COMPACT_ATOMS: atom_id res chain seq x y z
N LEU A 1 5.46 -0.44 2.11
CA LEU A 1 4.45 -1.50 1.85
C LEU A 1 3.50 -1.55 3.03
N ILE A 2 2.20 -1.53 2.78
CA ILE A 2 1.14 -1.59 3.80
C ILE A 2 0.22 -2.77 3.42
N PRO A 3 0.58 -4.01 3.77
CA PRO A 3 -0.15 -5.23 3.37
C PRO A 3 -1.40 -5.49 4.20
N GLY A 4 -1.57 -4.72 5.28
CA GLY A 4 -2.67 -4.81 6.20
C GLY A 4 -4.03 -4.48 5.58
N ALA A 5 -5.08 -4.95 6.24
CA ALA A 5 -6.47 -4.53 6.04
C ALA A 5 -7.22 -4.80 7.35
N ALA A 6 -8.46 -4.31 7.45
CA ALA A 6 -9.32 -4.54 8.60
C ALA A 6 -9.23 -6.02 9.07
N PRO A 7 -8.91 -6.31 10.34
CA PRO A 7 -8.59 -7.67 10.80
C PRO A 7 -9.66 -8.72 10.51
N HIS A 8 -10.92 -8.31 10.49
CA HIS A 8 -12.10 -9.15 10.24
C HIS A 8 -12.44 -9.29 8.74
N ARG A 9 -11.60 -8.79 7.84
CA ARG A 9 -11.80 -8.83 6.38
C ARG A 9 -10.52 -9.20 5.62
N PRO A 10 -9.96 -10.40 5.82
CA PRO A 10 -8.75 -10.83 5.12
C PRO A 10 -8.90 -10.85 3.59
N GLU A 11 -10.11 -11.02 3.06
CA GLU A 11 -10.43 -10.94 1.63
C GLU A 11 -10.17 -9.56 1.01
N LYS A 12 -10.05 -8.52 1.84
CA LYS A 12 -9.65 -7.17 1.41
C LYS A 12 -8.14 -7.00 1.26
N ARG A 13 -7.34 -8.05 1.45
CA ARG A 13 -5.88 -7.98 1.33
C ARG A 13 -5.46 -8.51 -0.02
N TRP A 14 -4.62 -7.74 -0.70
CA TRP A 14 -3.77 -8.32 -1.73
C TRP A 14 -2.80 -9.33 -1.08
N PRO A 15 -2.57 -10.52 -1.68
CA PRO A 15 -1.72 -11.54 -1.08
C PRO A 15 -0.34 -11.01 -0.67
N ALA A 16 0.13 -11.36 0.51
CA ALA A 16 1.40 -10.87 1.05
C ALA A 16 2.60 -11.31 0.19
N GLU A 17 2.52 -12.49 -0.42
CA GLU A 17 3.50 -13.01 -1.35
C GLU A 17 3.62 -12.13 -2.61
N ASN A 18 2.51 -11.50 -3.03
CA ASN A 18 2.54 -10.58 -4.16
C ASN A 18 3.24 -9.27 -3.80
N PHE A 19 3.05 -8.75 -2.57
CA PHE A 19 3.86 -7.63 -2.06
C PHE A 19 5.34 -7.99 -2.00
N GLY A 20 5.68 -9.22 -1.59
CA GLY A 20 7.06 -9.72 -1.58
C GLY A 20 7.66 -9.84 -2.98
N ALA A 21 6.91 -10.37 -3.94
CA ALA A 21 7.33 -10.44 -5.35
C ALA A 21 7.53 -9.05 -5.96
N LEU A 22 6.62 -8.11 -5.65
CA LEU A 22 6.74 -6.71 -6.06
C LEU A 22 8.01 -6.06 -5.49
N ALA A 23 8.24 -6.20 -4.18
CA ALA A 23 9.41 -5.65 -3.52
C ALA A 23 10.72 -6.23 -4.06
N ALA A 24 10.75 -7.51 -4.44
CA ALA A 24 11.91 -8.13 -5.06
C ALA A 24 12.19 -7.63 -6.49
N GLY A 25 11.15 -7.21 -7.21
CA GLY A 25 11.25 -6.69 -8.59
C GLY A 25 11.51 -5.19 -8.68
N LEU A 26 11.21 -4.42 -7.62
CA LEU A 26 11.53 -3.00 -7.54
C LEU A 26 12.97 -2.81 -7.04
N ASP A 27 13.77 -2.03 -7.76
CA ASP A 27 15.13 -1.66 -7.31
C ASP A 27 15.09 -0.52 -6.27
N LEU A 28 14.33 -0.73 -5.19
CA LEU A 28 14.12 0.23 -4.11
C LEU A 28 14.21 -0.49 -2.74
N PRO A 29 14.80 0.14 -1.72
CA PRO A 29 14.66 -0.34 -0.35
C PRO A 29 13.20 -0.39 0.08
N SER A 30 12.75 -1.54 0.58
CA SER A 30 11.37 -1.76 1.02
C SER A 30 11.26 -1.75 2.54
N VAL A 31 10.15 -1.21 3.03
CA VAL A 31 9.76 -1.24 4.45
C VAL A 31 8.31 -1.74 4.53
N VAL A 32 8.02 -2.66 5.46
CA VAL A 32 6.66 -3.08 5.80
C VAL A 32 6.20 -2.34 7.04
N LEU A 33 5.03 -1.69 6.93
CA LEU A 33 4.38 -0.96 8.02
C LEU A 33 3.02 -1.59 8.29
N GLY A 34 2.65 -1.63 9.57
CA GLY A 34 1.43 -2.30 10.01
C GLY A 34 1.38 -2.43 11.54
N THR A 35 0.36 -3.11 12.03
CA THR A 35 0.22 -3.42 13.46
C THR A 35 0.97 -4.71 13.82
N ALA A 36 1.15 -4.98 15.12
CA ALA A 36 1.83 -6.20 15.57
C ALA A 36 1.12 -7.48 15.12
N SER A 37 -0.21 -7.45 14.95
CA SER A 37 -0.98 -8.60 14.45
C SER A 37 -0.71 -8.93 12.97
N GLU A 38 -0.02 -8.04 12.25
CA GLU A 38 0.29 -8.19 10.82
C GLU A 38 1.71 -8.74 10.59
N ALA A 39 2.44 -9.10 11.65
CA ALA A 39 3.76 -9.73 11.56
C ALA A 39 3.81 -10.97 10.63
N PRO A 40 2.78 -11.85 10.56
CA PRO A 40 2.77 -12.94 9.58
C PRO A 40 2.79 -12.46 8.12
N LEU A 41 2.17 -11.32 7.81
CA LEU A 41 2.19 -10.73 6.47
C LEU A 41 3.59 -10.21 6.14
N ALA A 42 4.24 -9.54 7.10
CA ALA A 42 5.62 -9.08 6.94
C ALA A 42 6.59 -10.24 6.72
N ALA A 43 6.42 -11.35 7.44
CA ALA A 43 7.22 -12.56 7.25
C ALA A 43 7.07 -13.16 5.84
N ALA A 44 5.85 -13.25 5.31
CA ALA A 44 5.60 -13.71 3.95
C ALA A 44 6.24 -12.81 2.88
N ILE A 45 6.24 -11.48 3.10
CA ILE A 45 6.93 -10.51 2.25
C ILE A 45 8.45 -10.72 2.31
N ALA A 46 9.01 -10.80 3.52
CA ALA A 46 10.44 -10.96 3.74
C ALA A 46 10.99 -12.28 3.16
N ALA A 47 10.18 -13.35 3.13
CA ALA A 47 10.57 -14.61 2.51
C ALA A 47 10.87 -14.47 1.00
N ARG A 48 10.26 -13.51 0.31
CA ARG A 48 10.51 -13.22 -1.12
C ARG A 48 11.43 -12.03 -1.35
N ALA A 49 11.45 -11.08 -0.43
CA ALA A 49 12.30 -9.90 -0.47
C ALA A 49 13.06 -9.73 0.86
N PRO A 50 14.16 -10.48 1.10
CA PRO A 50 14.83 -10.55 2.40
C PRO A 50 15.44 -9.24 2.90
N ARG A 51 15.67 -8.27 2.00
CA ARG A 51 16.18 -6.93 2.35
C ARG A 51 15.08 -5.98 2.85
N THR A 52 13.83 -6.44 2.87
CA THR A 52 12.70 -5.65 3.36
C THR A 52 12.82 -5.44 4.87
N LEU A 53 12.77 -4.19 5.32
CA LEU A 53 12.75 -3.87 6.74
C LEU A 53 11.34 -4.04 7.30
N ASP A 54 11.18 -4.89 8.31
CA ASP A 54 9.92 -5.06 9.02
C ASP A 54 9.81 -4.10 10.22
N LEU A 55 8.84 -3.17 10.13
CA LEU A 55 8.46 -2.25 11.20
C LEU A 55 7.04 -2.49 11.73
N THR A 56 6.44 -3.65 11.45
CA THR A 56 5.10 -4.00 11.96
C THR A 56 5.06 -3.96 13.49
N GLY A 57 4.10 -3.21 14.05
CA GLY A 57 3.97 -3.02 15.51
C GLY A 57 5.12 -2.25 16.16
N ARG A 58 6.05 -1.68 15.39
CA ARG A 58 7.26 -0.99 15.90
C ARG A 58 7.22 0.53 15.74
N THR A 59 6.09 1.08 15.31
CA THR A 59 5.91 2.52 15.10
C THR A 59 4.69 3.03 15.86
N THR A 60 4.84 4.16 16.55
CA THR A 60 3.71 5.02 16.93
C THR A 60 3.13 5.74 15.70
N ILE A 61 1.96 6.36 15.82
CA ILE A 61 1.37 7.12 14.70
C ILE A 61 2.30 8.26 14.18
N PRO A 62 2.95 9.07 15.03
CA PRO A 62 3.92 10.06 14.55
C PRO A 62 5.14 9.43 13.85
N GLN A 63 5.64 8.30 14.34
CA GLN A 63 6.76 7.59 13.71
C GLN A 63 6.36 6.97 12.36
N LEU A 64 5.13 6.46 12.27
CA LEU A 64 4.54 6.00 11.01
C LEU A 64 4.48 7.14 10.00
N ALA A 65 3.95 8.31 10.39
CA ALA A 65 3.89 9.50 9.54
C ALA A 65 5.28 9.94 9.08
N GLY A 66 6.25 10.03 10.00
CA GLY A 66 7.63 10.39 9.67
C GLY A 66 8.34 9.38 8.76
N THR A 67 8.01 8.09 8.88
CA THR A 67 8.52 7.05 7.98
C THR A 67 7.90 7.19 6.59
N LEU A 68 6.58 7.39 6.51
CA LEU A 68 5.86 7.58 5.24
C LEU A 68 6.34 8.84 4.51
N ALA A 69 6.51 9.96 5.21
CA ALA A 69 6.97 11.22 4.63
C ALA A 69 8.37 11.14 3.98
N ARG A 70 9.15 10.11 4.31
CA ARG A 70 10.47 9.84 3.71
C ARG A 70 10.43 8.80 2.59
N ALA A 71 9.29 8.16 2.36
CA ALA A 71 9.14 7.18 1.31
C ALA A 71 9.00 7.86 -0.06
N SER A 72 9.63 7.30 -1.09
CA SER A 72 9.41 7.71 -2.48
C SER A 72 8.14 7.10 -3.08
N LEU A 73 7.57 6.09 -2.41
CA LEU A 73 6.40 5.34 -2.85
C LEU A 73 5.77 4.59 -1.68
N ALA A 74 4.44 4.70 -1.53
CA ALA A 74 3.64 3.86 -0.67
C ALA A 74 2.73 2.94 -1.50
N ILE A 75 2.64 1.67 -1.15
CA ILE A 75 1.77 0.68 -1.83
C ILE A 75 1.07 -0.13 -0.76
N GLY A 76 -0.25 -0.27 -0.87
CA GLY A 76 -1.03 -1.00 0.12
C GLY A 76 -2.52 -1.05 -0.18
N ASN A 77 -3.24 -1.81 0.63
CA ASN A 77 -4.70 -1.88 0.55
C ASN A 77 -5.34 -0.58 1.09
N ASP A 78 -6.60 -0.33 0.73
CA ASP A 78 -7.41 0.80 1.26
C ASP A 78 -7.52 0.75 2.80
N THR A 79 -6.61 1.48 3.47
CA THR A 79 -6.41 1.47 4.93
C THR A 79 -5.88 2.81 5.43
N GLY A 80 -6.07 3.10 6.71
CA GLY A 80 -5.63 4.35 7.34
C GLY A 80 -4.18 4.77 7.04
N PRO A 81 -3.18 3.86 7.08
CA PRO A 81 -1.81 4.23 6.72
C PRO A 81 -1.64 4.67 5.25
N MET A 82 -2.42 4.14 4.31
CA MET A 82 -2.42 4.61 2.91
C MET A 82 -3.07 5.99 2.78
N HIS A 83 -4.11 6.27 3.56
CA HIS A 83 -4.70 7.60 3.67
C HIS A 83 -3.70 8.63 4.20
N LEU A 84 -2.96 8.27 5.25
CA LEU A 84 -1.90 9.09 5.81
C LEU A 84 -0.77 9.33 4.80
N ALA A 85 -0.36 8.31 4.05
CA ALA A 85 0.66 8.45 3.01
C ALA A 85 0.24 9.47 1.94
N ALA A 86 -0.98 9.32 1.41
CA ALA A 86 -1.52 10.25 0.42
C ALA A 86 -1.58 11.69 0.98
N ALA A 87 -2.09 11.88 2.20
CA ALA A 87 -2.18 13.19 2.85
C ALA A 87 -0.82 13.84 3.13
N LEU A 88 0.26 13.06 3.17
CA LEU A 88 1.64 13.56 3.28
C LEU A 88 2.25 13.91 1.90
N GLY A 89 1.48 13.79 0.82
CA GLY A 89 1.96 14.00 -0.55
C GLY A 89 2.86 12.86 -1.06
N VAL A 90 2.87 11.72 -0.37
CA VAL A 90 3.66 10.56 -0.78
C VAL A 90 2.98 9.92 -1.97
N ARG A 91 3.73 9.77 -3.07
CA ARG A 91 3.29 9.02 -4.24
C ARG A 91 2.78 7.64 -3.80
N SER A 92 1.55 7.30 -4.16
CA SER A 92 0.88 6.14 -3.59
C SER A 92 0.15 5.32 -4.66
N VAL A 93 0.18 3.99 -4.49
CA VAL A 93 -0.67 3.03 -5.22
C VAL A 93 -1.58 2.34 -4.22
N VAL A 94 -2.88 2.55 -4.33
CA VAL A 94 -3.87 2.03 -3.39
C VAL A 94 -4.68 0.92 -4.05
N LEU A 95 -4.74 -0.23 -3.38
CA LEU A 95 -5.41 -1.43 -3.88
C LEU A 95 -6.82 -1.52 -3.28
N PHE A 96 -7.83 -1.57 -4.14
CA PHE A 96 -9.24 -1.65 -3.76
C PHE A 96 -9.85 -3.00 -4.19
N GLY A 97 -10.39 -3.73 -3.21
CA GLY A 97 -11.23 -4.91 -3.43
C GLY A 97 -12.69 -4.54 -3.71
N GLY A 98 -13.53 -5.52 -4.08
CA GLY A 98 -14.96 -5.31 -4.34
C GLY A 98 -15.77 -4.86 -3.12
N ALA A 99 -15.23 -5.04 -1.91
CA ALA A 99 -15.87 -4.68 -0.64
C ALA A 99 -15.58 -3.23 -0.16
N SER A 100 -14.90 -2.41 -0.98
CA SER A 100 -14.70 -0.97 -0.77
C SER A 100 -14.99 -0.22 -2.08
N ASP A 101 -15.44 1.04 -1.98
CA ASP A 101 -15.72 1.89 -3.14
C ASP A 101 -14.81 3.12 -3.12
N PRO A 102 -13.85 3.25 -4.07
CA PRO A 102 -12.94 4.39 -4.11
C PRO A 102 -13.66 5.73 -4.26
N ALA A 103 -14.83 5.78 -4.91
CA ALA A 103 -15.62 7.01 -5.00
C ALA A 103 -16.01 7.59 -3.62
N LEU A 104 -16.09 6.73 -2.60
CA LEU A 104 -16.45 7.10 -1.23
C LEU A 104 -15.23 7.25 -0.31
N THR A 105 -14.23 6.38 -0.47
CA THR A 105 -13.14 6.24 0.51
C THR A 105 -11.74 6.33 -0.08
N ALA A 106 -11.55 6.75 -1.32
CA ALA A 106 -10.19 6.88 -1.84
C ALA A 106 -9.40 8.02 -1.14
N PRO A 107 -8.12 7.78 -0.81
CA PRO A 107 -7.25 8.80 -0.22
C PRO A 107 -7.11 10.05 -1.08
N ARG A 108 -6.80 11.18 -0.44
CA ARG A 108 -6.54 12.45 -1.12
C ARG A 108 -5.13 12.92 -0.86
N ALA A 109 -4.49 13.42 -1.92
CA ALA A 109 -3.24 14.14 -1.82
C ALA A 109 -3.46 15.63 -1.48
N PRO A 110 -2.46 16.35 -0.92
CA PRO A 110 -2.58 17.76 -0.54
C PRO A 110 -2.94 18.72 -1.69
N ASP A 111 -2.56 18.36 -2.91
CA ASP A 111 -2.87 19.10 -4.14
C ASP A 111 -4.31 18.85 -4.65
N GLY A 112 -5.11 18.09 -3.90
CA GLY A 112 -6.46 17.70 -4.28
C GLY A 112 -6.52 16.51 -5.24
N GLY A 113 -5.36 15.96 -5.65
CA GLY A 113 -5.26 14.80 -6.51
C GLY A 113 -5.46 13.47 -5.79
N TRP A 114 -5.37 12.41 -6.58
CA TRP A 114 -5.63 11.03 -6.17
C TRP A 114 -4.39 10.18 -6.32
N PRO A 115 -4.15 9.24 -5.40
CA PRO A 115 -3.17 8.20 -5.65
C PRO A 115 -3.59 7.35 -6.86
N ALA A 116 -2.65 6.60 -7.43
CA ALA A 116 -2.98 5.58 -8.41
C ALA A 116 -3.86 4.52 -7.73
N ILE A 117 -5.05 4.26 -8.27
CA ILE A 117 -6.02 3.32 -7.69
C ILE A 117 -6.17 2.13 -8.62
N LEU A 118 -5.88 0.94 -8.10
CA LEU A 118 -6.10 -0.31 -8.80
C LEU A 118 -7.23 -1.06 -8.12
N ARG A 119 -8.31 -1.30 -8.86
CA ARG A 119 -9.51 -1.97 -8.35
C ARG A 119 -9.73 -3.32 -9.04
N ARG A 120 -10.02 -4.34 -8.24
CA ARG A 120 -10.54 -5.64 -8.70
C ARG A 120 -11.59 -6.12 -7.70
N PRO A 121 -12.61 -6.89 -8.13
CA PRO A 121 -13.54 -7.53 -7.19
C PRO A 121 -12.80 -8.40 -6.17
N ASP A 122 -11.86 -9.21 -6.67
CA ASP A 122 -10.90 -9.99 -5.88
C ASP A 122 -9.50 -9.43 -6.09
N LEU A 123 -8.86 -8.97 -5.01
CA LEU A 123 -7.51 -8.44 -5.09
C LEU A 123 -6.50 -9.51 -5.50
N ALA A 124 -6.72 -10.80 -5.21
CA ALA A 124 -5.82 -11.86 -5.64
C ALA A 124 -5.67 -11.94 -7.17
N ALA A 125 -6.67 -11.46 -7.93
CA ALA A 125 -6.61 -11.36 -9.39
C ALA A 125 -5.78 -10.18 -9.91
N LEU A 126 -5.37 -9.25 -9.05
CA LEU A 126 -4.50 -8.14 -9.44
C LEU A 126 -3.05 -8.62 -9.55
N SER A 127 -2.46 -8.46 -10.74
CA SER A 127 -1.12 -8.97 -11.03
C SER A 127 -0.03 -8.08 -10.40
N VAL A 128 1.12 -8.68 -10.08
CA VAL A 128 2.30 -7.91 -9.62
C VAL A 128 2.77 -6.91 -10.68
N ALA A 129 2.63 -7.27 -11.96
CA ALA A 129 3.02 -6.41 -13.08
C ALA A 129 2.13 -5.16 -13.19
N ASP A 130 0.81 -5.31 -13.00
CA ASP A 130 -0.14 -4.19 -13.01
C ASP A 130 0.21 -3.19 -11.90
N VAL A 131 0.51 -3.70 -10.70
CA VAL A 131 0.91 -2.87 -9.55
C VAL A 131 2.27 -2.21 -9.79
N ALA A 132 3.22 -2.92 -10.39
CA ALA A 132 4.53 -2.37 -10.74
C ALA A 132 4.45 -1.27 -11.81
N ALA A 133 3.61 -1.42 -12.82
CA ALA A 133 3.37 -0.41 -13.85
C ALA A 133 2.78 0.86 -13.22
N ALA A 134 1.73 0.73 -12.40
CA ALA A 134 1.13 1.87 -11.68
C ALA A 134 2.13 2.57 -10.74
N ALA A 135 3.05 1.80 -10.15
CA ALA A 135 4.15 2.35 -9.34
C ALA A 135 5.18 3.14 -10.16
N GLN A 136 5.25 2.96 -11.48
CA GLN A 136 6.18 3.65 -12.39
C GLN A 136 5.55 4.89 -13.04
N ASP A 137 4.24 4.88 -13.32
CA ASP A 137 3.51 5.95 -14.04
C ASP A 137 3.48 7.31 -13.29
N GLY A 138 3.80 7.31 -11.99
CA GLY A 138 4.51 8.43 -11.39
C GLY A 138 3.70 9.62 -10.88
N HIS A 139 2.38 9.71 -11.10
CA HIS A 139 1.62 10.92 -10.80
C HIS A 139 0.34 10.64 -10.01
N ASN A 140 0.06 11.52 -9.05
CA ASN A 140 -1.29 11.65 -8.50
C ASN A 140 -2.13 12.44 -9.50
N ASP A 141 -3.30 11.93 -9.90
CA ASP A 141 -4.16 12.58 -10.90
C ASP A 141 -5.13 13.56 -10.22
N ALA A 142 -5.33 14.74 -10.79
CA ALA A 142 -6.27 15.76 -10.31
C ALA A 142 -7.71 15.57 -10.85
N SER A 143 -7.93 14.63 -11.77
CA SER A 143 -9.26 14.32 -12.31
C SER A 143 -10.17 13.69 -11.21
N SER A 144 -11.49 13.67 -11.41
CA SER A 144 -12.51 13.20 -10.44
C SER A 144 -12.19 11.82 -9.82
N PRO A 145 -12.84 11.40 -8.70
CA PRO A 145 -12.60 10.05 -8.14
C PRO A 145 -12.69 9.00 -9.25
N PRO A 146 -11.79 8.00 -9.31
CA PRO A 146 -11.90 6.90 -10.27
C PRO A 146 -13.11 6.01 -9.99
#